data_AF-A0A7W6DJW3-F1
#
_entry.id   AF-A0A7W6DJW3-F1
#
_cell.length_a   1.000
_cell.length_b   1.000
_cell.length_c   1.000
_cell.angle_alpha   90.00
_cell.angle_beta   90.00
_cell.angle_gamma   90.00
#
_symmetry.space_group_name_H-M   'P 1'
#
loop_
_entity.id
_entity.type
_entity.pdbx_description
1 polymer ?
#
loop_
_entity_poly.entity_id
_entity_poly.type
_entity_poly.pdbx_seq_one_letter_code
_entity_poly.pdbx_strand_id
1 'polypeptide(L)' 'MDDMNYLLQREQEELLHAQNALCPAERRTHYGLAERFARRVRQHPLPYRSVRQDGFIAFNPHPFGGEGKQI' A
#
# COMPACT_ATOMS: atom_id res chain seq x y z
N MET A 1 12.23 10.31 5.76
CA MET A 1 10.94 10.09 5.08
C MET A 1 11.13 8.86 4.24
N ASP A 2 10.43 7.75 4.50
CA ASP A 2 10.56 6.56 3.64
C ASP A 2 9.98 6.85 2.27
N ASP A 3 10.67 6.43 1.22
CA ASP A 3 10.17 6.51 -0.15
C ASP A 3 8.92 5.64 -0.30
N MET A 4 7.93 6.14 -1.03
CA MET A 4 6.71 5.40 -1.30
C MET A 4 6.98 4.12 -2.10
N ASN A 5 7.94 4.18 -3.04
CA ASN A 5 8.33 2.98 -3.79
C ASN A 5 8.92 1.91 -2.86
N TYR A 6 9.72 2.33 -1.88
CA TYR A 6 10.24 1.43 -0.86
C TYR A 6 9.09 0.81 -0.04
N LEU A 7 8.11 1.60 0.40
CA LEU A 7 6.98 1.07 1.18
C LEU A 7 6.15 0.06 0.39
N LEU A 8 5.86 0.33 -0.89
CA LEU A 8 5.14 -0.58 -1.78
C LEU A 8 5.94 -1.86 -2.05
N GLN A 9 7.23 -1.72 -2.36
CA GLN A 9 8.10 -2.86 -2.61
C GLN A 9 8.15 -3.77 -1.37
N ARG A 10 8.33 -3.20 -0.17
CA ARG A 10 8.36 -3.97 1.07
C ARG A 10 7.02 -4.64 1.35
N GLU A 11 5.89 -3.97 1.15
CA GLU A 11 4.57 -4.59 1.28
C GLU A 11 4.44 -5.83 0.37
N GLN A 12 4.83 -5.71 -0.90
CA GLN A 12 4.77 -6.80 -1.87
C GLN A 12 5.71 -7.96 -1.53
N GLU A 13 6.95 -7.67 -1.13
CA GLU A 13 7.91 -8.69 -0.68
C GLU A 13 7.36 -9.49 0.51
N GLU A 14 6.81 -8.83 1.53
CA GLU A 14 6.25 -9.51 2.69
C GLU A 14 5.01 -10.35 2.33
N LEU A 15 4.16 -9.88 1.40
CA LEU A 15 3.04 -10.69 0.91
C LEU A 15 3.50 -11.93 0.14
N LEU A 16 4.58 -11.83 -0.64
CA LEU A 16 5.18 -12.97 -1.33
C LEU A 16 5.80 -13.95 -0.34
N HIS A 17 6.48 -13.47 0.70
CA HIS A 17 6.99 -14.32 1.77
C HIS A 17 5.85 -15.02 2.53
N ALA A 18 4.75 -14.33 2.83
CA ALA A 18 3.59 -14.94 3.48
C ALA A 18 2.96 -16.07 2.63
N GLN A 19 2.89 -15.87 1.31
CA GLN A 19 2.36 -16.87 0.37
C GLN A 19 3.26 -18.11 0.28
N ASN A 20 4.58 -17.92 0.33
CA ASN A 20 5.56 -19.00 0.25
C ASN A 20 5.94 -19.61 1.62
N ALA A 21 5.45 -19.05 2.73
CA ALA A 21 5.74 -19.52 4.07
C ALA A 21 5.25 -20.96 4.29
N LEU A 22 6.15 -21.82 4.77
CA LEU A 22 5.86 -23.24 4.99
C LEU A 22 5.06 -23.47 6.28
N CYS A 23 5.21 -22.59 7.27
CA CYS A 23 4.52 -22.70 8.55
C CYS A 23 3.51 -21.57 8.81
N PRO A 24 2.43 -21.83 9.56
CA PRO A 24 1.43 -20.81 9.87
C PRO A 24 1.97 -19.62 10.69
N ALA A 25 2.98 -19.85 11.52
CA ALA A 25 3.57 -18.80 12.36
C ALA A 25 4.32 -17.76 11.50
N GLU A 26 5.20 -18.23 10.62
CA GLU A 26 5.93 -17.41 9.64
C GLU A 26 4.98 -16.64 8.72
N ARG A 27 3.94 -17.31 8.22
CA ARG A 27 2.89 -16.67 7.41
C ARG A 27 2.24 -15.49 8.14
N ARG A 28 1.86 -15.67 9.41
CA ARG A 28 1.27 -14.59 10.22
C ARG A 28 2.23 -13.44 10.43
N THR A 29 3.52 -13.74 10.67
CA THR A 29 4.54 -12.70 10.83
C THR A 29 4.65 -11.85 9.57
N HIS A 30 4.79 -12.46 8.40
CA HIS A 30 4.87 -11.74 7.14
C HIS A 30 3.59 -10.96 6.81
N TYR A 31 2.40 -11.51 7.10
CA TYR A 31 1.16 -10.75 6.96
C TYR A 31 1.12 -9.52 7.88
N GLY A 32 1.58 -9.65 9.13
CA GLY A 32 1.65 -8.51 10.05
C GLY A 32 2.62 -7.43 9.58
N LEU A 33 3.75 -7.82 8.98
CA LEU A 33 4.70 -6.89 8.38
C LEU A 33 4.09 -6.19 7.15
N ALA A 34 3.46 -6.94 6.25
CA ALA A 34 2.75 -6.40 5.09
C ALA A 34 1.68 -5.38 5.51
N GLU A 35 0.86 -5.69 6.52
CA GLU A 35 -0.17 -4.78 7.04
C GLU A 35 0.43 -3.48 7.61
N ARG A 36 1.59 -3.58 8.28
CA ARG A 36 2.31 -2.41 8.79
C ARG A 36 2.80 -1.52 7.65
N PHE A 37 3.33 -2.08 6.56
CA PHE A 37 3.70 -1.31 5.38
C PHE A 37 2.47 -0.70 4.69
N ALA A 38 1.39 -1.45 4.54
CA ALA A 38 0.11 -0.97 3.98
C ALA A 38 -0.45 0.24 4.75
N ARG A 39 -0.31 0.26 6.08
CA ARG A 39 -0.72 1.38 6.92
C ARG A 39 0.13 2.62 6.66
N ARG A 40 1.45 2.45 6.51
CA ARG A 40 2.37 3.54 6.18
C ARG A 40 2.12 4.08 4.78
N VAL A 41 1.83 3.22 3.81
CA VAL A 41 1.39 3.60 2.46
C VAL A 41 0.12 4.47 2.49
N ARG A 42 -0.86 4.11 3.32
CA ARG A 42 -2.09 4.90 3.48
C ARG A 42 -1.86 6.26 4.13
N GLN A 43 -0.88 6.34 5.03
CA GLN A 43 -0.50 7.56 5.74
C GLN A 43 0.54 8.40 4.99
N HIS A 44 1.08 7.89 3.88
CA HIS A 44 2.12 8.59 3.13
C HIS A 44 1.53 9.86 2.47
N PRO A 45 2.11 11.04 2.70
CA PRO A 45 1.63 12.30 2.16
C PRO A 45 1.99 12.39 0.68
N LEU A 46 1.13 11.83 -0.16
CA LEU A 46 1.32 11.81 -1.61
C LEU A 46 0.50 12.91 -2.28
N PRO A 47 1.04 13.61 -3.28
CA PRO A 47 0.33 14.67 -4.00
C PRO A 47 -0.88 14.15 -4.80
N TYR A 48 -0.92 12.84 -5.09
CA TYR A 48 -1.97 12.16 -5.86
C TYR A 48 -3.01 11.46 -4.97
N ARG A 49 -2.98 11.69 -3.66
CA ARG A 49 -3.98 11.19 -2.72
C ARG A 49 -4.90 12.36 -2.35
N SER A 50 -6.07 12.44 -2.99
CA SER A 50 -7.08 13.46 -2.68
C SER A 50 -7.88 13.04 -1.44
N VAL A 51 -7.96 13.94 -0.46
CA VAL A 51 -8.85 13.78 0.70
C VAL A 51 -10.28 13.89 0.20
N ARG A 52 -11.04 12.79 0.25
CA ARG A 52 -12.49 12.82 0.02
C ARG A 52 -13.17 13.38 1.27
N GLN A 53 -14.34 14.00 1.10
CA GLN A 53 -15.10 14.63 2.20
C GLN A 53 -15.51 13.65 3.32
N ASP A 54 -15.46 12.34 3.06
CA ASP A 54 -15.71 11.26 4.02
C ASP A 54 -14.47 10.87 4.87
N GLY A 55 -13.34 11.56 4.68
CA GLY A 55 -12.08 11.25 5.35
C GLY A 55 -11.31 10.08 4.74
N PHE A 56 -11.82 9.49 3.66
CA PHE A 56 -11.15 8.40 2.95
C PHE A 56 -10.15 8.96 1.93
N ILE A 57 -8.95 8.38 1.90
CA ILE A 57 -7.88 8.82 1.00
C ILE A 57 -7.77 7.80 -0.15
N ALA A 58 -8.45 8.09 -1.25
CA ALA A 58 -8.37 7.27 -2.46
C ALA A 58 -7.10 7.60 -3.26
N PHE A 59 -6.53 6.59 -3.91
CA PHE A 59 -5.44 6.78 -4.87
C PHE A 59 -6.01 7.45 -6.13
N ASN A 60 -5.54 8.66 -6.46
CA ASN A 60 -5.92 9.39 -7.67
C ASN A 60 -4.68 9.68 -8.52
N PRO A 61 -4.36 8.84 -9.52
CA PRO A 61 -3.11 8.94 -10.25
C PRO A 61 -2.98 10.16 -11.19
N HIS A 62 -3.98 11.05 -11.29
CA HIS A 62 -3.89 12.24 -12.13
C HIS A 62 -2.72 13.16 -11.73
N PRO A 63 -1.92 13.70 -12.68
CA PRO A 63 -2.00 13.56 -14.14
C PRO A 63 -1.16 12.42 -14.74
N PHE A 64 -0.53 11.57 -13.92
CA PHE A 64 0.49 10.61 -14.35
C PHE A 64 -0.01 9.17 -14.53
N GLY A 65 -1.31 8.90 -14.35
CA GLY A 65 -1.91 7.60 -14.65
C GLY A 65 -3.32 7.70 -15.22
N GLY A 66 -3.75 6.62 -15.88
CA GLY A 66 -4.95 6.56 -16.71
C GLY A 66 -6.21 6.92 -15.93
N GLU A 67 -6.73 8.11 -16.20
CA GLU A 67 -8.06 8.51 -15.77
C GLU A 67 -9.07 7.50 -16.30
N GLY A 68 -9.60 6.67 -15.40
CA GLY A 68 -10.90 6.05 -15.63
C GLY A 68 -11.89 7.21 -15.78
N LYS A 69 -12.34 7.44 -17.02
CA LYS A 69 -13.38 8.40 -17.42
C LYS A 69 -14.37 8.65 -16.28
N GLN A 70 -14.42 9.89 -15.79
CA GLN A 70 -15.60 10.39 -15.11
C GLN A 70 -16.77 10.30 -16.10
N ILE A 71 -17.74 9.44 -15.79
CA ILE A 71 -19.10 9.50 -16.37
C ILE A 71 -19.95 10.28 -15.37
#